data_AF-A0A0K0FB00-F1
#
_entry.id   AF-A0A0K0FB00-F1
#
_cell.length_a   1.000
_cell.length_b   1.000
_cell.length_c   1.000
_cell.angle_alpha   90.00
_cell.angle_beta   90.00
_cell.angle_gamma   90.00
#
_symmetry.space_group_name_H-M   'P 1'
#
loop_
_entity.id
_entity.type
_entity.pdbx_description
1 polymer ?
#
loop_
_entity_poly.entity_id
_entity_poly.type
_entity_poly.pdbx_seq_one_letter_code
_entity_poly.pdbx_strand_id
1 'polypeptide(L)'
;MLDKPSLDLIFSQDHLLRKVLSSLSISDRKNVEEVSKYFLISLRTITDKESNFLHVRSAFYGTGFIEVSQETTYDDLDVDDPIKSRCIGARIYCFMNQSSGIIDAKRILNWRIDELYTDTITLFYEPEEVIFCIGDSEIPGIYLNALRNMSGNKVKRLYFNIKTRIDPLLLNYVGEQVFSNFGELRNFYVDVGVQPYEHTYNYLLDCITRRDGIINFTIDRTYTKNRIIIAKKNLERAMLRNIKIGIKIHSLTNDKWVFPWLNSMNERQLSKIIKFEVYTFSILQVVNYLKIITKMKNLKRIVIRLCDGRNYYYESHNKRIIRDPKKRRKIEVPSLKHLTKLQRFSWIKFYRNTIFPDEENYEKLITSFCFKILEEVPSTVTQLHLTGLYSLGSQRTSRISQLFPMLKCLMLSSVQIAEMRCLRRLKNLRYLIVKECPLLKIPIGVRACCLLLCSQGTFFEYCEKWIKKLRNNKSFKKHHNHFDVLKKCIYFNDYRDCDIILRLIHSMEDQVFYNFCI
;
A
#
# COMPACT_ATOMS: atom_id res chain seq x y z
N MET A 1 47.78 35.23 12.79
CA MET A 1 46.55 35.83 12.25
C MET A 1 45.51 34.73 12.15
N LEU A 2 44.45 34.83 12.95
CA LEU A 2 43.33 33.90 12.98
C LEU A 2 42.35 34.35 11.89
N ASP A 3 42.23 33.57 10.82
CA ASP A 3 41.17 33.76 9.84
C ASP A 3 39.84 33.40 10.51
N LYS A 4 39.06 34.44 10.82
CA LYS A 4 37.65 34.29 11.13
C LYS A 4 36.97 33.70 9.89
N PRO A 5 36.23 32.58 9.98
CA PRO A 5 35.30 32.25 8.92
C PRO A 5 34.30 33.40 8.83
N SER A 6 34.18 33.99 7.64
CA SER A 6 33.22 35.04 7.37
C SER A 6 31.82 34.54 7.75
N LEU A 7 31.06 35.40 8.43
CA LEU A 7 29.66 35.16 8.78
C LEU A 7 28.76 34.90 7.54
N ASP A 8 29.30 35.04 6.33
CA ASP A 8 28.62 34.84 5.04
C ASP A 8 28.33 33.37 4.71
N LEU A 9 28.80 32.42 5.52
CA LEU A 9 28.52 30.98 5.35
C LEU A 9 27.35 30.45 6.20
N ILE A 10 26.69 31.29 7.01
CA ILE A 10 25.68 30.81 7.99
C ILE A 10 24.21 31.08 7.56
N PHE A 11 23.97 31.86 6.50
CA PHE A 11 22.63 31.97 5.92
C PHE A 11 22.68 32.03 4.39
N SER A 12 22.74 30.86 3.74
CA SER A 12 22.42 30.84 2.31
C SER A 12 21.02 31.42 2.11
N GLN A 13 20.82 32.22 1.06
CA GLN A 13 19.52 32.78 0.72
C GLN A 13 18.44 31.69 0.70
N ASP A 14 18.76 30.50 0.20
CA ASP A 14 17.93 29.29 0.26
C ASP A 14 17.44 28.92 1.67
N HIS A 15 18.31 29.02 2.69
CA HIS A 15 17.96 28.65 4.05
C HIS A 15 17.01 29.67 4.69
N LEU A 16 17.27 30.97 4.47
CA LEU A 16 16.38 32.06 4.90
C LEU A 16 15.03 31.98 4.17
N LEU A 17 15.05 31.74 2.85
CA LEU A 17 13.84 31.65 2.04
C LEU A 17 12.97 30.47 2.44
N ARG A 18 13.55 29.29 2.70
CA ARG A 18 12.81 28.13 3.21
C ARG A 18 12.18 28.40 4.57
N LYS A 19 12.89 29.11 5.45
CA LYS A 19 12.40 29.45 6.78
C LYS A 19 11.23 30.44 6.68
N VAL A 20 11.35 31.44 5.81
CA VAL A 20 10.27 32.40 5.49
C VAL A 20 9.07 31.69 4.86
N LEU A 21 9.27 30.90 3.79
CA LEU A 21 8.19 30.12 3.14
C LEU A 21 7.49 29.19 4.13
N SER A 22 8.25 28.49 4.98
CA SER A 22 7.69 27.59 6.00
C SER A 22 6.83 28.31 7.05
N SER A 23 6.99 29.63 7.20
CA SER A 23 6.24 30.48 8.13
C SER A 23 5.04 31.21 7.50
N LEU A 24 4.91 31.20 6.17
CA LEU A 24 3.80 31.82 5.45
C LEU A 24 2.58 30.89 5.40
N SER A 25 1.39 31.51 5.40
CA SER A 25 0.10 30.85 5.15
C SER A 25 -0.01 30.37 3.69
N ILE A 26 -0.93 29.42 3.41
CA ILE A 26 -1.17 28.94 2.03
C ILE A 26 -1.58 30.07 1.08
N SER A 27 -2.36 31.07 1.53
CA SER A 27 -2.75 32.20 0.67
C SER A 27 -1.55 33.07 0.32
N ASP A 28 -0.66 33.32 1.29
CA ASP A 28 0.52 34.15 1.08
C ASP A 28 1.56 33.43 0.23
N ARG A 29 1.69 32.11 0.37
CA ARG A 29 2.52 31.28 -0.51
C ARG A 29 2.00 31.30 -1.94
N LYS A 30 0.69 31.19 -2.14
CA LYS A 30 0.07 31.24 -3.47
C LYS A 30 0.29 32.60 -4.13
N ASN A 31 0.17 33.70 -3.38
CA ASN A 31 0.51 35.04 -3.85
C ASN A 31 2.01 35.16 -4.17
N VAL A 32 2.90 34.63 -3.33
CA VAL A 32 4.34 34.58 -3.62
C VAL A 32 4.64 33.73 -4.85
N GLU A 33 3.94 32.62 -5.05
CA GLU A 33 4.07 31.73 -6.22
C GLU A 33 3.51 32.35 -7.50
N GLU A 34 2.46 33.16 -7.40
CA GLU A 34 1.88 33.91 -8.52
C GLU A 34 2.76 35.12 -8.89
N VAL A 35 3.30 35.83 -7.89
CA VAL A 35 4.18 37.00 -8.08
C VAL A 35 5.59 36.59 -8.49
N SER A 36 6.12 35.46 -7.99
CA SER A 36 7.46 34.95 -8.35
C SER A 36 7.58 34.48 -9.79
N LYS A 37 6.47 34.18 -10.47
CA LYS A 37 6.45 33.94 -11.93
C LYS A 37 6.93 35.16 -12.74
N TYR A 38 6.84 36.36 -12.16
CA TYR A 38 7.29 37.61 -12.78
C TYR A 38 8.72 38.01 -12.38
N PHE A 39 9.37 37.28 -11.46
CA PHE A 39 10.77 37.51 -11.05
C PHE A 39 11.67 36.38 -11.59
N LEU A 40 12.53 36.73 -12.54
CA LEU A 40 13.33 35.82 -13.37
C LEU A 40 14.22 34.81 -12.61
N ILE A 41 14.11 33.55 -13.06
CA ILE A 41 15.10 32.45 -13.14
C ILE A 41 15.71 31.89 -11.84
N SER A 42 16.00 32.67 -10.79
CA SER A 42 16.66 32.14 -9.58
C SER A 42 15.71 31.48 -8.56
N LEU A 43 14.41 31.78 -8.62
CA LEU A 43 13.40 31.17 -7.74
C LEU A 43 12.88 29.81 -8.23
N ARG A 44 12.96 29.52 -9.54
CA ARG A 44 12.52 28.22 -10.09
C ARG A 44 13.26 27.03 -9.46
N THR A 45 14.53 27.21 -9.12
CA THR A 45 15.34 26.21 -8.40
C THR A 45 14.95 26.02 -6.93
N ILE A 46 14.20 26.96 -6.33
CA ILE A 46 13.83 26.94 -4.92
C ILE A 46 12.37 26.48 -4.73
N THR A 47 11.47 26.84 -5.64
CA THR A 47 10.05 26.41 -5.61
C THR A 47 9.86 24.93 -5.93
N ASP A 48 10.78 24.29 -6.65
CA ASP A 48 10.68 22.88 -7.04
C ASP A 48 10.92 21.85 -5.91
N LYS A 49 10.98 22.30 -4.65
CA LYS A 49 11.16 21.40 -3.49
C LYS A 49 10.07 21.41 -2.44
N GLU A 50 9.01 22.20 -2.58
CA GLU A 50 7.79 21.99 -1.79
C GLU A 50 6.66 21.52 -2.69
N SER A 51 6.34 20.23 -2.53
CA SER A 51 5.31 19.50 -3.25
C SER A 51 3.94 20.13 -3.03
N ASN A 52 3.47 20.88 -4.03
CA ASN A 52 2.04 21.10 -4.24
C ASN A 52 1.40 19.73 -4.55
N PHE A 53 0.82 19.13 -3.51
CA PHE A 53 0.15 17.83 -3.59
C PHE A 53 -1.20 18.01 -4.30
N LEU A 54 -1.28 17.52 -5.54
CA LEU A 54 -2.52 17.29 -6.27
C LEU A 54 -2.51 15.84 -6.79
N HIS A 55 -3.21 14.94 -6.11
CA HIS A 55 -3.21 13.51 -6.34
C HIS A 55 -4.62 13.02 -6.77
N VAL A 56 -4.93 12.97 -8.06
CA VAL A 56 -6.13 12.28 -8.64
C VAL A 56 -5.97 10.77 -8.93
N ARG A 57 -6.64 9.84 -8.22
CA ARG A 57 -6.58 8.37 -8.48
C ARG A 57 -7.81 7.91 -9.30
N SER A 58 -7.61 7.04 -10.31
CA SER A 58 -8.70 6.39 -11.09
C SER A 58 -8.62 4.86 -11.06
N ALA A 59 -9.79 4.22 -11.14
CA ALA A 59 -10.04 2.79 -10.96
C ALA A 59 -10.05 2.00 -12.29
N PHE A 60 -9.75 0.70 -12.21
CA PHE A 60 -10.12 -0.29 -13.23
C PHE A 60 -11.32 -1.08 -12.70
N TYR A 61 -12.48 -0.98 -13.37
CA TYR A 61 -13.35 -2.07 -13.86
C TYR A 61 -14.40 -1.44 -14.79
N GLY A 62 -14.99 -2.27 -15.67
CA GLY A 62 -15.67 -1.87 -16.90
C GLY A 62 -16.83 -0.88 -16.79
N THR A 63 -17.06 -0.20 -17.92
CA THR A 63 -18.24 0.57 -18.31
C THR A 63 -19.02 1.25 -17.18
N GLY A 64 -18.63 2.51 -16.94
CA GLY A 64 -19.54 3.57 -16.51
C GLY A 64 -19.64 3.77 -15.00
N PHE A 65 -18.68 4.47 -14.40
CA PHE A 65 -18.89 5.44 -13.31
C PHE A 65 -17.60 6.28 -13.18
N ILE A 66 -17.70 7.60 -13.35
CA ILE A 66 -16.60 8.57 -13.16
C ILE A 66 -16.90 9.31 -11.86
N GLU A 67 -16.05 9.15 -10.83
CA GLU A 67 -16.13 9.96 -9.62
C GLU A 67 -14.99 11.01 -9.61
N VAL A 68 -15.35 12.26 -9.31
CA VAL A 68 -14.46 13.44 -9.30
C VAL A 68 -13.73 13.49 -7.96
N SER A 69 -12.39 13.52 -7.95
CA SER A 69 -11.60 13.68 -6.72
C SER A 69 -10.89 15.04 -6.68
N GLN A 70 -10.96 15.71 -5.53
CA GLN A 70 -10.24 16.95 -5.20
C GLN A 70 -9.31 16.67 -4.04
N GLU A 71 -8.07 17.15 -4.06
CA GLU A 71 -7.24 17.21 -2.85
C GLU A 71 -7.29 18.60 -2.24
N THR A 72 -7.44 18.67 -0.92
CA THR A 72 -7.40 19.94 -0.20
C THR A 72 -6.56 19.79 1.07
N THR A 73 -5.64 20.73 1.25
CA THR A 73 -4.76 20.85 2.42
C THR A 73 -5.07 22.16 3.10
N TYR A 74 -5.33 22.12 4.40
CA TYR A 74 -5.65 23.31 5.18
C TYR A 74 -4.68 23.45 6.35
N ASP A 75 -4.11 24.65 6.48
CA ASP A 75 -3.30 25.01 7.66
C ASP A 75 -4.20 25.36 8.87
N ASP A 76 -5.47 25.70 8.64
CA ASP A 76 -6.51 25.93 9.66
C ASP A 76 -7.63 24.88 9.56
N LEU A 77 -8.05 24.32 10.70
CA LEU A 77 -9.05 23.23 10.77
C LEU A 77 -10.49 23.68 10.42
N ASP A 78 -10.75 24.98 10.43
CA ASP A 78 -12.09 25.58 10.29
C ASP A 78 -12.37 26.16 8.89
N VAL A 79 -11.42 26.07 7.96
CA VAL A 79 -11.59 26.56 6.58
C VAL A 79 -12.11 25.43 5.71
N ASP A 80 -13.44 25.29 5.62
CA ASP A 80 -14.11 24.50 4.59
C ASP A 80 -14.45 25.45 3.42
N ASP A 81 -13.53 25.65 2.46
CA ASP A 81 -13.78 26.52 1.29
C ASP A 81 -14.50 25.73 0.18
N PRO A 82 -15.67 26.18 -0.34
CA PRO A 82 -16.39 25.48 -1.39
C PRO A 82 -15.73 25.72 -2.76
N ILE A 83 -14.71 24.94 -3.09
CA ILE A 83 -14.01 25.05 -4.37
C ILE A 83 -14.55 24.04 -5.39
N LYS A 84 -14.83 24.55 -6.59
CA LYS A 84 -15.49 23.91 -7.74
C LYS A 84 -14.76 22.67 -8.30
N SER A 85 -15.57 21.71 -8.76
CA SER A 85 -15.23 20.44 -9.40
C SER A 85 -14.35 20.59 -10.66
N ARG A 86 -13.24 19.86 -10.72
CA ARG A 86 -12.52 19.56 -11.97
C ARG A 86 -12.15 18.08 -12.02
N CYS A 87 -12.63 17.38 -13.05
CA CYS A 87 -12.45 15.95 -13.30
C CYS A 87 -11.09 15.67 -13.96
N ILE A 88 -10.41 14.56 -13.65
CA ILE A 88 -9.36 13.99 -14.51
C ILE A 88 -9.52 12.47 -14.60
N GLY A 89 -10.16 12.02 -15.68
CA GLY A 89 -9.90 10.73 -16.30
C GLY A 89 -9.35 11.00 -17.69
N ALA A 90 -8.12 10.55 -17.99
CA ALA A 90 -7.52 10.73 -19.30
C ALA A 90 -7.36 9.38 -20.02
N ARG A 91 -7.98 9.25 -21.19
CA ARG A 91 -7.42 8.47 -22.29
C ARG A 91 -6.46 9.42 -23.01
N ILE A 92 -5.15 9.16 -22.97
CA ILE A 92 -4.20 9.98 -23.71
C ILE A 92 -4.20 9.47 -25.15
N TYR A 93 -4.83 10.24 -26.04
CA TYR A 93 -4.62 10.14 -27.48
C TYR A 93 -3.55 11.17 -27.83
N CYS A 94 -2.30 10.75 -28.04
CA CYS A 94 -1.24 11.65 -28.42
C CYS A 94 -1.26 11.80 -29.95
N PHE A 95 -1.88 12.87 -30.45
CA PHE A 95 -1.75 13.27 -31.86
C PHE A 95 -0.51 14.15 -32.00
N MET A 96 0.50 13.63 -32.69
CA MET A 96 1.85 14.20 -32.75
C MET A 96 1.97 15.22 -33.88
N ASN A 97 2.07 16.50 -33.51
CA ASN A 97 2.61 17.56 -34.37
C ASN A 97 3.47 18.59 -33.58
N GLN A 98 3.93 18.26 -32.36
CA GLN A 98 4.76 19.17 -31.55
C GLN A 98 5.95 18.44 -30.91
N SER A 99 7.10 19.13 -30.89
CA SER A 99 8.45 18.67 -30.53
C SER A 99 8.71 18.43 -29.04
N SER A 100 7.67 18.46 -28.20
CA SER A 100 7.74 18.08 -26.79
C SER A 100 6.34 17.72 -26.28
N GLY A 101 6.14 16.46 -25.90
CA GLY A 101 4.88 16.01 -25.29
C GLY A 101 4.90 16.22 -23.77
N ILE A 102 4.14 17.19 -23.27
CA ILE A 102 3.88 17.32 -21.83
C ILE A 102 2.70 16.41 -21.48
N ILE A 103 2.95 15.40 -20.63
CA ILE A 103 1.89 14.50 -20.13
C ILE A 103 1.59 14.86 -18.67
N ASP A 104 0.43 15.49 -18.46
CA ASP A 104 -0.13 15.76 -17.14
C ASP A 104 -1.04 14.60 -16.71
N ALA A 105 -0.48 13.56 -16.10
CA ALA A 105 -1.25 12.40 -15.63
C ALA A 105 -0.65 11.74 -14.38
N LYS A 106 -1.45 11.63 -13.31
CA LYS A 106 -1.09 10.91 -12.07
C LYS A 106 -1.19 9.37 -12.18
N ARG A 107 -1.63 8.82 -13.32
CA ARG A 107 -1.49 7.40 -13.68
C ARG A 107 -1.69 7.21 -15.17
N ILE A 108 -0.83 6.40 -15.79
CA ILE A 108 -0.96 5.96 -17.19
C ILE A 108 -1.55 4.56 -17.16
N LEU A 109 -2.77 4.40 -17.69
CA LEU A 109 -3.55 3.15 -17.60
C LEU A 109 -3.43 2.30 -18.88
N ASN A 110 -3.31 2.96 -20.02
CA ASN A 110 -3.06 2.34 -21.30
C ASN A 110 -2.34 3.39 -22.14
N TRP A 111 -1.21 3.01 -22.72
CA TRP A 111 -0.60 3.79 -23.78
C TRP A 111 -1.06 3.21 -25.10
N ARG A 112 -1.37 4.07 -26.06
CA ARG A 112 -1.38 3.70 -27.47
C ARG A 112 -0.50 4.74 -28.14
N ILE A 113 0.71 4.32 -28.46
CA ILE A 113 1.69 5.16 -29.15
C ILE A 113 1.82 4.55 -30.54
N ASP A 114 1.43 5.32 -31.55
CA ASP A 114 1.40 4.83 -32.92
C ASP A 114 2.78 4.91 -33.62
N GLU A 115 3.77 5.65 -33.06
CA GLU A 115 5.15 5.81 -33.59
C GLU A 115 6.26 5.74 -32.53
N LEU A 116 7.52 5.49 -32.94
CA LEU A 116 8.68 5.43 -32.03
C LEU A 116 9.00 6.80 -31.41
N TYR A 117 9.03 6.89 -30.07
CA TYR A 117 9.41 8.10 -29.34
C TYR A 117 10.88 8.04 -28.88
N THR A 118 11.70 8.97 -29.35
CA THR A 118 13.14 9.04 -29.03
C THR A 118 13.48 10.09 -27.96
N ASP A 119 12.58 11.02 -27.67
CA ASP A 119 12.84 12.12 -26.73
C ASP A 119 12.57 11.73 -25.27
N THR A 120 12.90 12.63 -24.33
CA THR A 120 12.65 12.42 -22.90
C THR A 120 11.17 12.68 -22.56
N ILE A 121 10.54 11.79 -21.80
CA ILE A 121 9.16 11.99 -21.30
C ILE A 121 9.26 12.53 -19.88
N THR A 122 8.88 13.80 -19.70
CA THR A 122 8.85 14.44 -18.37
C THR A 122 7.43 14.34 -17.80
N LEU A 123 7.30 13.73 -16.61
CA LEU A 123 6.05 13.68 -15.87
C LEU A 123 5.97 14.88 -14.93
N PHE A 124 4.99 15.76 -15.12
CA PHE A 124 4.79 16.92 -14.23
C PHE A 124 4.35 16.49 -12.82
N TYR A 125 3.60 15.38 -12.74
CA TYR A 125 3.24 14.70 -11.49
C TYR A 125 3.70 13.24 -11.55
N GLU A 126 4.82 12.91 -10.89
CA GLU A 126 5.31 11.54 -10.87
C GLU A 126 4.38 10.62 -10.05
N PRO A 127 3.80 9.57 -10.67
CA PRO A 127 2.91 8.65 -9.98
C PRO A 127 3.68 7.72 -9.05
N GLU A 128 3.08 7.26 -7.95
CA GLU A 128 3.70 6.20 -7.12
C GLU A 128 3.57 4.80 -7.75
N GLU A 129 2.65 4.64 -8.72
CA GLU A 129 2.32 3.37 -9.36
C GLU A 129 2.16 3.55 -10.87
N VAL A 130 2.76 2.66 -11.65
CA VAL A 130 2.59 2.60 -13.11
C VAL A 130 2.04 1.23 -13.49
N ILE A 131 1.06 1.21 -14.40
CA ILE A 131 0.59 -0.02 -15.05
C ILE A 131 1.07 0.03 -16.49
N PHE A 132 1.80 -1.00 -16.87
CA PHE A 132 2.34 -1.15 -18.20
C PHE A 132 1.71 -2.37 -18.88
N CYS A 133 0.85 -2.10 -19.85
CA CYS A 133 0.15 -3.10 -20.64
C CYS A 133 0.64 -3.04 -22.08
N ILE A 134 0.90 -4.21 -22.68
CA ILE A 134 1.14 -4.34 -24.13
C ILE A 134 0.19 -5.42 -24.67
N GLY A 135 -0.74 -5.03 -25.53
CA GLY A 135 -1.70 -5.88 -26.22
C GLY A 135 -1.12 -6.60 -27.44
N ASP A 136 -1.89 -7.53 -28.00
CA ASP A 136 -1.45 -8.42 -29.09
C ASP A 136 -1.17 -7.68 -30.41
N SER A 137 -1.83 -6.54 -30.63
CA SER A 137 -1.71 -5.70 -31.82
C SER A 137 -0.75 -4.51 -31.66
N GLU A 138 -0.05 -4.41 -30.55
CA GLU A 138 0.78 -3.25 -30.19
C GLU A 138 2.27 -3.55 -30.44
N ILE A 139 3.04 -2.55 -30.91
CA ILE A 139 4.47 -2.68 -31.22
C ILE A 139 5.29 -2.52 -29.93
N PRO A 140 5.87 -3.59 -29.35
CA PRO A 140 6.45 -3.53 -28.01
C PRO A 140 7.62 -2.56 -27.87
N GLY A 141 8.36 -2.31 -28.96
CA GLY A 141 9.55 -1.47 -28.96
C GLY A 141 9.25 -0.03 -28.60
N ILE A 142 8.08 0.47 -29.03
CA ILE A 142 7.63 1.82 -28.72
C ILE A 142 7.44 1.98 -27.21
N TYR A 143 6.74 1.02 -26.60
CA TYR A 143 6.41 1.05 -25.17
C TYR A 143 7.65 0.89 -24.29
N LEU A 144 8.56 -0.01 -24.67
CA LEU A 144 9.81 -0.23 -23.93
C LEU A 144 10.75 0.98 -24.01
N ASN A 145 10.85 1.64 -25.17
CA ASN A 145 11.63 2.88 -25.31
C ASN A 145 11.01 4.02 -24.51
N ALA A 146 9.68 4.14 -24.52
CA ALA A 146 9.00 5.17 -23.77
C ALA A 146 9.12 4.94 -22.25
N LEU A 147 9.15 3.69 -21.75
CA LEU A 147 9.53 3.39 -20.37
C LEU A 147 10.97 3.82 -20.07
N ARG A 148 11.91 3.48 -20.95
CA ARG A 148 13.32 3.84 -20.78
C ARG A 148 13.51 5.35 -20.67
N ASN A 149 12.77 6.12 -21.46
CA ASN A 149 12.89 7.58 -21.53
C ASN A 149 12.00 8.34 -20.54
N MET A 150 11.21 7.65 -19.72
CA MET A 150 10.35 8.25 -18.71
C MET A 150 11.11 8.54 -17.42
N SER A 151 11.05 9.79 -16.94
CA SER A 151 11.49 10.14 -15.58
C SER A 151 10.41 9.78 -14.56
N GLY A 152 10.73 8.94 -13.57
CA GLY A 152 9.77 8.46 -12.59
C GLY A 152 10.36 8.22 -11.21
N ASN A 153 11.02 9.21 -10.62
CA ASN A 153 11.76 9.05 -9.37
C ASN A 153 10.88 8.60 -8.19
N LYS A 154 9.63 9.08 -8.10
CA LYS A 154 8.66 8.73 -7.06
C LYS A 154 7.89 7.42 -7.31
N VAL A 155 8.06 6.79 -8.48
CA VAL A 155 7.38 5.54 -8.82
C VAL A 155 7.96 4.40 -7.99
N LYS A 156 7.11 3.73 -7.21
CA LYS A 156 7.49 2.65 -6.29
C LYS A 156 7.05 1.27 -6.75
N ARG A 157 6.00 1.22 -7.57
CA ARG A 157 5.30 0.01 -8.01
C ARG A 157 5.10 0.03 -9.53
N LEU A 158 5.40 -1.09 -10.17
CA LEU A 158 5.19 -1.28 -11.60
C LEU A 158 4.46 -2.60 -11.85
N TYR A 159 3.35 -2.53 -12.58
CA TYR A 159 2.55 -3.69 -12.98
C TYR A 159 2.80 -4.01 -14.44
N PHE A 160 3.26 -5.22 -14.73
CA PHE A 160 3.50 -5.71 -16.08
C PHE A 160 2.37 -6.64 -16.54
N ASN A 161 1.75 -6.27 -17.65
CA ASN A 161 0.74 -7.07 -18.34
C ASN A 161 1.06 -7.13 -19.85
N ILE A 162 1.95 -8.04 -20.21
CA ILE A 162 2.40 -8.22 -21.61
C ILE A 162 1.64 -9.41 -22.18
N LYS A 163 0.80 -9.16 -23.19
CA LYS A 163 0.02 -10.19 -23.88
C LYS A 163 0.70 -10.69 -25.16
N THR A 164 1.57 -9.85 -25.74
CA THR A 164 2.28 -10.15 -27.00
C THR A 164 3.69 -10.71 -26.80
N ARG A 165 4.21 -11.40 -27.82
CA ARG A 165 5.62 -11.83 -27.88
C ARG A 165 6.50 -10.62 -28.21
N ILE A 166 7.53 -10.39 -27.41
CA ILE A 166 8.55 -9.38 -27.71
C ILE A 166 9.75 -10.07 -28.37
N ASP A 167 10.27 -9.55 -29.48
CA ASP A 167 11.47 -10.10 -30.12
C ASP A 167 12.70 -9.99 -29.19
N PRO A 168 13.51 -11.06 -28.99
CA PRO A 168 14.76 -10.98 -28.24
C PRO A 168 15.72 -9.88 -28.72
N LEU A 169 15.81 -9.61 -30.03
CA LEU A 169 16.66 -8.56 -30.58
C LEU A 169 16.21 -7.18 -30.12
N LEU A 170 14.89 -6.96 -30.02
CA LEU A 170 14.35 -5.71 -29.50
C LEU A 170 14.65 -5.54 -28.01
N LEU A 171 14.56 -6.62 -27.21
CA LEU A 171 14.93 -6.58 -25.80
C LEU A 171 16.42 -6.23 -25.60
N ASN A 172 17.29 -6.79 -26.45
CA ASN A 172 18.72 -6.47 -26.46
C ASN A 172 18.97 -5.00 -26.81
N TYR A 173 18.23 -4.47 -27.80
CA TYR A 173 18.32 -3.07 -28.21
C TYR A 173 17.88 -2.09 -27.10
N VAL A 174 16.75 -2.37 -26.46
CA VAL A 174 16.24 -1.55 -25.35
C VAL A 174 17.23 -1.57 -24.18
N GLY A 175 17.79 -2.74 -23.89
CA GLY A 175 18.81 -2.95 -22.86
C GLY A 175 18.24 -2.99 -21.43
N GLU A 176 18.95 -3.67 -20.53
CA GLU A 176 18.49 -3.96 -19.16
C GLU A 176 18.37 -2.74 -18.22
N GLN A 177 18.66 -1.54 -18.72
CA GLN A 177 18.53 -0.27 -17.99
C GLN A 177 17.17 0.43 -18.21
N VAL A 178 16.18 -0.28 -18.75
CA VAL A 178 14.83 0.25 -19.02
C VAL A 178 14.16 0.93 -17.82
N PHE A 179 14.52 0.54 -16.59
CA PHE A 179 13.99 1.16 -15.37
C PHE A 179 14.91 2.17 -14.72
N SER A 180 16.10 2.45 -15.24
CA SER A 180 17.15 3.26 -14.58
C SER A 180 16.64 4.60 -14.03
N ASN A 181 15.75 5.26 -14.78
CA ASN A 181 15.12 6.54 -14.43
C ASN A 181 14.04 6.49 -13.34
N PHE A 182 13.80 5.32 -12.74
CA PHE A 182 12.83 5.10 -11.66
C PHE A 182 13.52 4.91 -10.31
N GLY A 183 13.97 6.00 -9.68
CA GLY A 183 14.79 5.98 -8.45
C GLY A 183 14.23 5.09 -7.30
N GLU A 184 12.96 5.27 -6.96
CA GLU A 184 12.29 4.56 -5.85
C GLU A 184 11.64 3.22 -6.23
N LEU A 185 11.71 2.80 -7.50
CA LEU A 185 11.04 1.59 -7.95
C LEU A 185 11.69 0.37 -7.32
N ARG A 186 10.88 -0.37 -6.53
CA ARG A 186 11.31 -1.58 -5.82
C ARG A 186 10.30 -2.73 -5.91
N ASN A 187 9.07 -2.49 -6.37
CA ASN A 187 8.03 -3.52 -6.40
C ASN A 187 7.52 -3.72 -7.82
N PHE A 188 7.65 -4.94 -8.29
CA PHE A 188 7.24 -5.38 -9.62
C PHE A 188 6.10 -6.38 -9.45
N TYR A 189 5.03 -6.23 -10.22
CA TYR A 189 3.89 -7.13 -10.22
C TYR A 189 3.79 -7.73 -11.62
N VAL A 190 3.88 -9.05 -11.73
CA VAL A 190 3.87 -9.78 -13.00
C VAL A 190 2.79 -10.85 -12.93
N ASP A 191 1.92 -10.93 -13.93
CA ASP A 191 0.98 -12.05 -14.05
C ASP A 191 1.74 -13.32 -14.47
N VAL A 192 1.82 -14.29 -13.55
CA VAL A 192 2.51 -15.57 -13.79
C VAL A 192 1.66 -16.61 -14.51
N GLY A 193 0.36 -16.35 -14.68
CA GLY A 193 -0.59 -17.29 -15.29
C GLY A 193 -0.82 -17.06 -16.79
N VAL A 194 -0.22 -16.02 -17.38
CA VAL A 194 -0.35 -15.65 -18.80
C VAL A 194 0.92 -16.09 -19.55
N GLN A 195 0.75 -16.42 -20.83
CA GLN A 195 1.62 -17.23 -21.72
C GLN A 195 3.16 -16.95 -21.71
N PRO A 196 3.96 -17.92 -22.22
CA PRO A 196 5.29 -18.28 -21.68
C PRO A 196 6.46 -17.67 -22.45
N TYR A 197 6.44 -16.37 -22.79
CA TYR A 197 7.59 -15.76 -23.49
C TYR A 197 8.78 -15.65 -22.54
N GLU A 198 9.50 -16.76 -22.43
CA GLU A 198 10.56 -17.05 -21.49
C GLU A 198 11.67 -16.02 -21.56
N HIS A 199 12.04 -15.61 -22.77
CA HIS A 199 13.03 -14.57 -23.02
C HIS A 199 12.56 -13.20 -22.49
N THR A 200 11.29 -12.83 -22.70
CA THR A 200 10.71 -11.59 -22.13
C THR A 200 10.71 -11.63 -20.61
N TYR A 201 10.29 -12.75 -20.02
CA TYR A 201 10.30 -12.90 -18.57
C TYR A 201 11.71 -12.85 -18.00
N ASN A 202 12.66 -13.54 -18.62
CA ASN A 202 14.07 -13.53 -18.24
C ASN A 202 14.65 -12.12 -18.27
N TYR A 203 14.40 -11.38 -19.36
CA TYR A 203 14.80 -9.97 -19.48
C TYR A 203 14.23 -9.11 -18.34
N LEU A 204 12.94 -9.28 -18.00
CA LEU A 204 12.33 -8.57 -16.87
C LEU A 204 13.00 -8.95 -15.54
N LEU A 205 13.30 -10.23 -15.31
CA LEU A 205 14.00 -10.67 -14.10
C LEU A 205 15.40 -10.04 -14.00
N ASP A 206 16.11 -9.89 -15.11
CA ASP A 206 17.42 -9.23 -15.14
C ASP A 206 17.33 -7.76 -14.76
N CYS A 207 16.36 -7.05 -15.35
CA CYS A 207 16.08 -5.66 -15.00
C CYS A 207 15.72 -5.51 -13.50
N ILE A 208 14.93 -6.43 -12.94
CA ILE A 208 14.54 -6.44 -11.52
C ILE A 208 15.75 -6.70 -10.62
N THR A 209 16.60 -7.65 -10.99
CA THR A 209 17.79 -8.05 -10.23
C THR A 209 18.76 -6.87 -10.08
N ARG A 210 19.01 -6.12 -11.16
CA ARG A 210 19.86 -4.91 -11.13
C ARG A 210 19.35 -3.82 -10.19
N ARG A 211 18.04 -3.78 -9.91
CA ARG A 211 17.42 -2.79 -8.99
C ARG A 211 17.24 -3.28 -7.55
N ASP A 212 17.73 -4.48 -7.22
CA ASP A 212 17.43 -5.13 -5.94
C ASP A 212 15.91 -5.16 -5.64
N GLY A 213 15.13 -5.41 -6.70
CA GLY A 213 13.69 -5.33 -6.69
C GLY A 213 13.00 -6.53 -6.02
N ILE A 214 11.70 -6.37 -5.82
CA ILE A 214 10.79 -7.39 -5.27
C ILE A 214 9.78 -7.73 -6.36
N ILE A 215 9.70 -8.99 -6.75
CA ILE A 215 8.62 -9.49 -7.60
C ILE A 215 7.46 -9.99 -6.72
N ASN A 216 6.25 -9.52 -7.00
CA ASN A 216 5.04 -9.86 -6.25
C ASN A 216 4.15 -10.74 -7.13
N PHE A 217 3.91 -11.96 -6.67
CA PHE A 217 3.07 -12.95 -7.34
C PHE A 217 1.70 -12.99 -6.69
N THR A 218 0.66 -12.85 -7.52
CA THR A 218 -0.73 -12.96 -7.09
C THR A 218 -1.37 -14.20 -7.70
N ILE A 219 -1.80 -15.11 -6.84
CA ILE A 219 -2.52 -16.34 -7.16
C ILE A 219 -3.99 -16.10 -6.84
N ASP A 220 -4.71 -15.44 -7.75
CA ASP A 220 -6.05 -14.88 -7.49
C ASP A 220 -7.24 -15.76 -7.92
N ARG A 221 -7.02 -16.70 -8.85
CA ARG A 221 -8.06 -17.57 -9.43
C ARG A 221 -7.66 -19.02 -9.33
N THR A 222 -8.61 -19.94 -9.48
CA THR A 222 -8.30 -21.36 -9.67
C THR A 222 -7.42 -21.52 -10.92
N TYR A 223 -6.21 -22.04 -10.75
CA TYR A 223 -5.32 -22.29 -11.88
C TYR A 223 -5.60 -23.67 -12.48
N THR A 224 -5.59 -23.74 -13.81
CA THR A 224 -5.54 -25.03 -14.53
C THR A 224 -4.19 -25.70 -14.31
N LYS A 225 -4.07 -27.02 -14.56
CA LYS A 225 -2.80 -27.75 -14.42
C LYS A 225 -1.65 -27.06 -15.18
N ASN A 226 -1.89 -26.59 -16.40
CA ASN A 226 -0.89 -25.89 -17.21
C ASN A 226 -0.46 -24.55 -16.56
N ARG A 227 -1.41 -23.76 -16.05
CA ARG A 227 -1.08 -22.51 -15.34
C ARG A 227 -0.30 -22.76 -14.05
N ILE A 228 -0.60 -23.84 -13.33
CA ILE A 228 0.18 -24.25 -12.14
C ILE A 228 1.63 -24.56 -12.53
N ILE A 229 1.86 -25.31 -13.60
CA ILE A 229 3.21 -25.63 -14.08
C ILE A 229 3.98 -24.37 -14.46
N ILE A 230 3.36 -23.46 -15.22
CA ILE A 230 3.97 -22.18 -15.61
C ILE A 230 4.29 -21.33 -14.38
N ALA A 231 3.36 -21.20 -13.42
CA ALA A 231 3.58 -20.42 -12.22
C ALA A 231 4.76 -20.96 -11.39
N LYS A 232 4.85 -22.28 -11.21
CA LYS A 232 5.99 -22.92 -10.53
C LYS A 232 7.31 -22.62 -11.25
N LYS A 233 7.36 -22.82 -12.57
CA LYS A 233 8.55 -22.55 -13.40
C LYS A 233 9.03 -21.09 -13.26
N ASN A 234 8.10 -20.14 -13.32
CA ASN A 234 8.42 -18.70 -13.22
C ASN A 234 8.91 -18.32 -11.82
N LEU A 235 8.26 -18.84 -10.77
CA LEU A 235 8.68 -18.64 -9.39
C LEU A 235 10.08 -19.20 -9.13
N GLU A 236 10.35 -20.43 -9.58
CA GLU A 236 11.66 -21.07 -9.44
C GLU A 236 12.76 -20.28 -10.16
N ARG A 237 12.47 -19.77 -11.37
CA ARG A 237 13.40 -18.89 -12.11
C ARG A 237 13.73 -17.61 -11.35
N ALA A 238 12.72 -16.92 -10.82
CA ALA A 238 12.94 -15.72 -10.01
C ALA A 238 13.79 -16.02 -8.76
N MET A 239 13.54 -17.16 -8.11
CA MET A 239 14.33 -17.61 -6.95
C MET A 239 15.78 -17.92 -7.31
N LEU A 240 16.03 -18.57 -8.46
CA LEU A 240 17.37 -18.89 -8.94
C LEU A 240 18.20 -17.62 -9.22
N ARG A 241 17.56 -16.55 -9.72
CA ARG A 241 18.20 -15.23 -9.90
C ARG A 241 18.33 -14.42 -8.61
N ASN A 242 18.11 -15.03 -7.44
CA ASN A 242 18.26 -14.38 -6.14
C ASN A 242 17.30 -13.19 -5.91
N ILE A 243 16.19 -13.13 -6.63
CA ILE A 243 15.22 -12.03 -6.52
C ILE A 243 14.37 -12.20 -5.24
N LYS A 244 14.03 -11.09 -4.59
CA LYS A 244 13.13 -11.07 -3.44
C LYS A 244 11.68 -11.27 -3.88
N ILE A 245 10.93 -12.07 -3.15
CA ILE A 245 9.61 -12.53 -3.56
C ILE A 245 8.53 -12.09 -2.57
N GLY A 246 7.43 -11.57 -3.10
CA GLY A 246 6.14 -11.46 -2.43
C GLY A 246 5.15 -12.47 -2.98
N ILE A 247 4.40 -13.16 -2.12
CA ILE A 247 3.35 -14.12 -2.52
C ILE A 247 2.02 -13.68 -1.92
N LYS A 248 0.98 -13.69 -2.76
CA LYS A 248 -0.39 -13.37 -2.39
C LYS A 248 -1.34 -14.45 -2.92
N ILE A 249 -2.12 -15.08 -2.06
CA ILE A 249 -3.02 -16.19 -2.41
C ILE A 249 -4.46 -15.79 -2.12
N HIS A 250 -5.35 -15.75 -3.14
CA HIS A 250 -6.79 -15.40 -2.97
C HIS A 250 -7.79 -16.54 -3.10
N SER A 251 -7.43 -17.68 -3.69
CA SER A 251 -8.40 -18.73 -3.97
C SER A 251 -8.24 -19.94 -3.06
N LEU A 252 -9.36 -20.37 -2.47
CA LEU A 252 -9.50 -21.60 -1.68
C LEU A 252 -9.10 -22.87 -2.44
N THR A 253 -9.28 -22.88 -3.76
CA THR A 253 -9.00 -24.07 -4.59
C THR A 253 -7.51 -24.26 -4.86
N ASN A 254 -6.70 -23.22 -4.67
CA ASN A 254 -5.27 -23.27 -4.94
C ASN A 254 -4.47 -23.93 -3.82
N ASP A 255 -5.00 -24.01 -2.61
CA ASP A 255 -4.38 -24.68 -1.47
C ASP A 255 -3.89 -26.10 -1.81
N LYS A 256 -4.65 -26.84 -2.64
CA LYS A 256 -4.31 -28.20 -3.06
C LYS A 256 -2.96 -28.32 -3.75
N TRP A 257 -2.50 -27.27 -4.45
CA TRP A 257 -1.19 -27.28 -5.12
C TRP A 257 -0.20 -26.32 -4.46
N VAL A 258 -0.67 -25.21 -3.87
CA VAL A 258 0.18 -24.22 -3.18
C VAL A 258 0.80 -24.83 -1.92
N PHE A 259 0.03 -25.58 -1.12
CA PHE A 259 0.58 -26.21 0.08
C PHE A 259 1.68 -27.23 -0.26
N PRO A 260 1.47 -28.22 -1.15
CA PRO A 260 2.56 -29.12 -1.56
C PRO A 260 3.76 -28.38 -2.13
N TRP A 261 3.54 -27.34 -2.94
CA TRP A 261 4.61 -26.57 -3.54
C TRP A 261 5.46 -25.81 -2.52
N LEU A 262 4.83 -25.10 -1.57
CA LEU A 262 5.58 -24.43 -0.50
C LEU A 262 6.30 -25.45 0.40
N ASN A 263 5.70 -26.62 0.63
CA ASN A 263 6.34 -27.69 1.41
C ASN A 263 7.51 -28.36 0.68
N SER A 264 7.52 -28.38 -0.66
CA SER A 264 8.63 -28.94 -1.43
C SER A 264 9.84 -28.01 -1.53
N MET A 265 9.70 -26.74 -1.14
CA MET A 265 10.82 -25.79 -1.17
C MET A 265 11.83 -26.04 -0.06
N ASN A 266 13.12 -25.88 -0.41
CA ASN A 266 14.19 -25.87 0.59
C ASN A 266 14.31 -24.52 1.31
N GLU A 267 15.13 -24.47 2.37
CA GLU A 267 15.31 -23.24 3.16
C GLU A 267 15.83 -22.07 2.33
N ARG A 268 16.73 -22.31 1.36
CA ARG A 268 17.29 -21.26 0.50
C ARG A 268 16.19 -20.60 -0.34
N GLN A 269 15.28 -21.39 -0.90
CA GLN A 269 14.12 -20.90 -1.66
C GLN A 269 13.13 -20.14 -0.76
N LEU A 270 12.75 -20.71 0.38
CA LEU A 270 11.83 -20.08 1.33
C LEU A 270 12.39 -18.77 1.90
N SER A 271 13.71 -18.66 2.04
CA SER A 271 14.38 -17.43 2.46
C SER A 271 14.28 -16.28 1.44
N LYS A 272 13.89 -16.53 0.19
CA LYS A 272 13.63 -15.47 -0.81
C LYS A 272 12.28 -14.78 -0.60
N ILE A 273 11.37 -15.43 0.11
CA ILE A 273 10.04 -14.87 0.39
C ILE A 273 10.16 -13.84 1.51
N ILE A 274 9.88 -12.59 1.17
CA ILE A 274 9.94 -11.44 2.10
C ILE A 274 8.57 -10.83 2.40
N LYS A 275 7.53 -11.17 1.62
CA LYS A 275 6.14 -10.79 1.87
C LYS A 275 5.24 -12.00 1.64
N PHE A 276 4.31 -12.23 2.56
CA PHE A 276 3.35 -13.32 2.43
C PHE A 276 1.95 -12.85 2.82
N GLU A 277 1.00 -13.01 1.92
CA GLU A 277 -0.39 -12.69 2.11
C GLU A 277 -1.28 -13.87 1.74
N VAL A 278 -2.17 -14.25 2.65
CA VAL A 278 -3.12 -15.33 2.45
C VAL A 278 -4.54 -14.86 2.70
N TYR A 279 -5.43 -15.24 1.79
CA TYR A 279 -6.87 -15.12 1.92
C TYR A 279 -7.46 -16.52 2.11
N THR A 280 -8.17 -16.70 3.22
CA THR A 280 -8.71 -17.99 3.62
C THR A 280 -10.04 -17.81 4.34
N PHE A 281 -10.83 -18.86 4.37
CA PHE A 281 -12.09 -18.94 5.11
C PHE A 281 -12.00 -19.92 6.30
N SER A 282 -10.86 -20.58 6.49
CA SER A 282 -10.69 -21.62 7.52
C SER A 282 -9.56 -21.28 8.48
N ILE A 283 -9.85 -21.39 9.77
CA ILE A 283 -8.84 -21.25 10.83
C ILE A 283 -7.75 -22.33 10.75
N LEU A 284 -8.10 -23.54 10.31
CA LEU A 284 -7.11 -24.60 10.11
C LEU A 284 -6.15 -24.27 8.96
N GLN A 285 -6.66 -23.67 7.89
CA GLN A 285 -5.81 -23.17 6.81
C GLN A 285 -4.87 -22.07 7.31
N VAL A 286 -5.35 -21.12 8.11
CA VAL A 286 -4.49 -20.11 8.77
C VAL A 286 -3.33 -20.79 9.51
N VAL A 287 -3.62 -21.77 10.37
CA VAL A 287 -2.59 -22.50 11.12
C VAL A 287 -1.62 -23.24 10.21
N ASN A 288 -2.10 -23.88 9.13
CA ASN A 288 -1.23 -24.57 8.18
C ASN A 288 -0.29 -23.61 7.46
N TYR A 289 -0.78 -22.43 7.04
CA TYR A 289 0.06 -21.40 6.46
C TYR A 289 1.09 -20.87 7.47
N LEU A 290 0.69 -20.66 8.72
CA LEU A 290 1.63 -20.26 9.78
C LEU A 290 2.75 -21.30 9.98
N LYS A 291 2.46 -22.60 9.89
CA LYS A 291 3.46 -23.68 9.98
C LYS A 291 4.47 -23.66 8.82
N ILE A 292 4.08 -23.16 7.65
CA ILE A 292 4.98 -22.98 6.52
C ILE A 292 5.80 -21.70 6.70
N ILE A 293 5.15 -20.62 7.18
CA ILE A 293 5.77 -19.32 7.44
C ILE A 293 6.93 -19.42 8.45
N THR A 294 6.90 -20.36 9.39
CA THR A 294 8.04 -20.62 10.30
C THR A 294 9.34 -20.88 9.54
N LYS A 295 9.31 -21.35 8.29
CA LYS A 295 10.51 -21.63 7.50
C LYS A 295 11.01 -20.40 6.70
N MET A 296 10.26 -19.29 6.66
CA MET A 296 10.56 -18.10 5.84
C MET A 296 11.41 -17.07 6.61
N LYS A 297 12.70 -17.36 6.84
CA LYS A 297 13.60 -16.56 7.72
C LYS A 297 13.70 -15.06 7.40
N ASN A 298 13.47 -14.64 6.16
CA ASN A 298 13.60 -13.23 5.74
C ASN A 298 12.27 -12.45 5.63
N LEU A 299 11.19 -13.03 6.14
CA LEU A 299 9.86 -12.45 6.02
C LEU A 299 9.77 -11.09 6.75
N LYS A 300 9.36 -10.04 6.01
CA LYS A 300 9.21 -8.68 6.53
C LYS A 300 7.76 -8.30 6.77
N ARG A 301 6.83 -8.92 6.06
CA ARG A 301 5.39 -8.64 6.13
C ARG A 301 4.56 -9.93 6.05
N ILE A 302 3.62 -10.06 6.99
CA ILE A 302 2.57 -11.08 6.99
C ILE A 302 1.21 -10.39 6.92
N VAL A 303 0.33 -10.89 6.05
CA VAL A 303 -1.08 -10.51 6.01
C VAL A 303 -1.94 -11.77 6.00
N ILE A 304 -2.83 -11.91 6.98
CA ILE A 304 -3.80 -12.99 7.07
C ILE A 304 -5.18 -12.38 6.91
N ARG A 305 -5.92 -12.80 5.88
CA ARG A 305 -7.29 -12.38 5.61
C ARG A 305 -8.24 -13.55 5.86
N LEU A 306 -9.02 -13.49 6.94
CA LEU A 306 -10.06 -14.45 7.27
C LEU A 306 -11.41 -13.93 6.80
N CYS A 307 -12.05 -14.63 5.85
CA CYS A 307 -13.20 -14.11 5.11
C CYS A 307 -14.45 -14.99 5.23
N ASP A 308 -14.49 -15.78 6.31
CA ASP A 308 -15.59 -16.66 6.68
C ASP A 308 -16.92 -15.94 6.90
N GLY A 309 -16.91 -14.66 7.31
CA GLY A 309 -18.11 -13.84 7.51
C GLY A 309 -18.96 -13.55 6.26
N ARG A 310 -18.60 -14.11 5.09
CA ARG A 310 -19.40 -14.08 3.85
C ARG A 310 -20.11 -15.39 3.54
N ASN A 311 -19.82 -16.46 4.27
CA ASN A 311 -20.27 -17.80 3.93
C ASN A 311 -20.56 -18.63 5.20
N TYR A 312 -21.86 -18.84 5.45
CA TYR A 312 -22.39 -19.58 6.59
C TYR A 312 -21.78 -20.97 6.78
N TYR A 313 -21.41 -21.65 5.68
CA TYR A 313 -20.75 -22.96 5.76
C TYR A 313 -19.40 -22.87 6.47
N TYR A 314 -18.55 -21.91 6.09
CA TYR A 314 -17.21 -21.75 6.65
C TYR A 314 -17.25 -21.24 8.09
N GLU A 315 -18.16 -20.32 8.37
CA GLU A 315 -18.43 -19.86 9.72
C GLU A 315 -18.88 -21.01 10.64
N SER A 316 -19.88 -21.79 10.22
CA SER A 316 -20.35 -22.97 10.95
C SER A 316 -19.24 -24.00 11.15
N HIS A 317 -18.41 -24.22 10.14
CA HIS A 317 -17.26 -25.11 10.22
C HIS A 317 -16.21 -24.62 11.23
N ASN A 318 -15.84 -23.34 11.18
CA ASN A 318 -14.90 -22.73 12.12
C ASN A 318 -15.44 -22.73 13.55
N LYS A 319 -16.73 -22.44 13.76
CA LYS A 319 -17.38 -22.57 15.07
C LYS A 319 -17.22 -23.98 15.64
N ARG A 320 -17.51 -25.02 14.84
CA ARG A 320 -17.35 -26.41 15.25
C ARG A 320 -15.90 -26.73 15.62
N ILE A 321 -14.94 -26.26 14.82
CA ILE A 321 -13.50 -26.45 15.09
C ILE A 321 -13.07 -25.77 16.39
N ILE A 322 -13.48 -24.53 16.62
CA ILE A 322 -13.10 -23.79 17.83
C ILE A 322 -13.83 -24.30 19.07
N ARG A 323 -15.04 -24.87 18.97
CA ARG A 323 -15.78 -25.39 20.14
C ARG A 323 -15.34 -26.80 20.55
N ASP A 324 -14.97 -27.64 19.59
CA ASP A 324 -14.60 -29.04 19.82
C ASP A 324 -13.19 -29.16 20.47
N PRO A 325 -13.06 -29.68 21.71
CA PRO A 325 -11.78 -29.80 22.41
C PRO A 325 -10.74 -30.68 21.67
N LYS A 326 -11.19 -31.72 20.95
CA LYS A 326 -10.28 -32.58 20.17
C LYS A 326 -9.73 -31.83 18.97
N LYS A 327 -10.56 -31.01 18.32
CA LYS A 327 -10.14 -30.17 17.18
C LYS A 327 -9.34 -28.94 17.61
N ARG A 328 -9.57 -28.39 18.81
CA ARG A 328 -8.77 -27.29 19.38
C ARG A 328 -7.28 -27.61 19.41
N ARG A 329 -6.89 -28.87 19.67
CA ARG A 329 -5.47 -29.30 19.62
C ARG A 329 -4.84 -29.10 18.23
N LYS A 330 -5.64 -29.15 17.16
CA LYS A 330 -5.17 -28.90 15.78
C LYS A 330 -4.99 -27.40 15.47
N ILE A 331 -5.46 -26.51 16.35
CA ILE A 331 -5.37 -25.04 16.24
C ILE A 331 -4.22 -24.50 17.11
N GLU A 332 -3.16 -25.28 17.25
CA GLU A 332 -1.93 -24.81 17.85
C GLU A 332 -1.24 -23.86 16.89
N VAL A 333 -1.06 -22.60 17.33
CA VAL A 333 -0.38 -21.58 16.54
C VAL A 333 1.11 -21.79 16.72
N PRO A 334 1.88 -22.05 15.64
CA PRO A 334 3.31 -22.23 15.77
C PRO A 334 3.99 -20.91 16.12
N SER A 335 5.10 -20.99 16.87
CA SER A 335 5.86 -19.79 17.20
C SER A 335 6.51 -19.18 15.97
N LEU A 336 6.38 -17.86 15.82
CA LEU A 336 6.99 -17.07 14.75
C LEU A 336 8.07 -16.12 15.31
N LYS A 337 8.42 -16.22 16.60
CA LYS A 337 9.31 -15.30 17.31
C LYS A 337 10.72 -15.23 16.72
N HIS A 338 11.16 -16.26 16.00
CA HIS A 338 12.44 -16.29 15.28
C HIS A 338 12.46 -15.45 14.00
N LEU A 339 11.31 -14.95 13.51
CA LEU A 339 11.22 -14.08 12.33
C LEU A 339 11.67 -12.64 12.63
N THR A 340 12.94 -12.45 13.01
CA THR A 340 13.48 -11.16 13.49
C THR A 340 13.45 -10.01 12.47
N LYS A 341 13.17 -10.28 11.19
CA LYS A 341 13.00 -9.26 10.15
C LYS A 341 11.54 -8.81 9.96
N LEU A 342 10.59 -9.45 10.65
CA LEU A 342 9.18 -9.13 10.53
C LEU A 342 8.89 -7.78 11.19
N GLN A 343 8.54 -6.80 10.36
CA GLN A 343 8.23 -5.44 10.81
C GLN A 343 6.74 -5.14 10.79
N ARG A 344 5.98 -5.91 9.99
CA ARG A 344 4.56 -5.69 9.81
C ARG A 344 3.75 -6.98 9.89
N PHE A 345 2.71 -6.93 10.69
CA PHE A 345 1.70 -7.98 10.80
C PHE A 345 0.31 -7.40 10.56
N SER A 346 -0.53 -8.14 9.85
CA SER A 346 -1.90 -7.73 9.57
C SER A 346 -2.86 -8.91 9.75
N TRP A 347 -3.83 -8.76 10.64
CA TRP A 347 -4.98 -9.63 10.78
C TRP A 347 -6.19 -8.90 10.24
N ILE A 348 -6.83 -9.47 9.22
CA ILE A 348 -7.97 -8.85 8.56
C ILE A 348 -9.13 -9.82 8.56
N LYS A 349 -10.17 -9.53 9.34
CA LYS A 349 -11.45 -10.23 9.24
C LYS A 349 -12.49 -9.36 8.55
N PHE A 350 -13.12 -9.88 7.49
CA PHE A 350 -14.16 -9.17 6.74
C PHE A 350 -15.56 -9.56 7.20
N TYR A 351 -16.45 -8.57 7.25
CA TYR A 351 -17.88 -8.76 7.47
C TYR A 351 -18.67 -8.19 6.30
N ARG A 352 -19.82 -8.80 5.99
CA ARG A 352 -20.80 -8.23 5.05
C ARG A 352 -21.57 -7.06 5.65
N ASN A 353 -21.83 -7.12 6.96
CA ASN A 353 -22.58 -6.11 7.70
C ASN A 353 -21.75 -5.59 8.88
N THR A 354 -21.95 -4.30 9.18
CA THR A 354 -21.29 -3.50 10.24
C THR A 354 -21.33 -4.14 11.62
N ILE A 355 -22.51 -4.68 11.86
CA ILE A 355 -23.02 -5.19 13.11
C ILE A 355 -23.05 -6.70 12.95
N PHE A 356 -22.41 -7.38 13.90
CA PHE A 356 -22.51 -8.82 14.00
C PHE A 356 -23.99 -9.22 14.08
N PRO A 357 -24.55 -9.95 13.10
CA PRO A 357 -25.86 -10.55 13.31
C PRO A 357 -25.71 -11.56 14.44
N ASP A 358 -26.31 -11.31 15.61
CA ASP A 358 -26.59 -12.23 16.74
C ASP A 358 -25.54 -13.29 17.16
N GLU A 359 -24.26 -13.13 16.79
CA GLU A 359 -23.22 -14.15 16.93
C GLU A 359 -21.99 -13.71 17.75
N GLU A 360 -22.25 -12.89 18.77
CA GLU A 360 -21.28 -12.39 19.74
C GLU A 360 -20.26 -13.44 20.23
N ASN A 361 -20.72 -14.67 20.50
CA ASN A 361 -19.87 -15.74 21.02
C ASN A 361 -18.82 -16.22 20.00
N TYR A 362 -19.16 -16.29 18.72
CA TYR A 362 -18.20 -16.70 17.69
C TYR A 362 -17.12 -15.62 17.49
N GLU A 363 -17.55 -14.37 17.48
CA GLU A 363 -16.68 -13.23 17.19
C GLU A 363 -15.71 -12.93 18.33
N LYS A 364 -16.15 -13.15 19.58
CA LYS A 364 -15.26 -13.22 20.74
C LYS A 364 -14.17 -14.28 20.56
N LEU A 365 -14.53 -15.48 20.12
CA LEU A 365 -13.58 -16.57 19.92
C LEU A 365 -12.56 -16.26 18.81
N ILE A 366 -13.00 -15.66 17.71
CA ILE A 366 -12.12 -15.26 16.61
C ILE A 366 -11.18 -14.13 17.02
N THR A 367 -11.69 -13.17 17.79
CA THR A 367 -10.85 -12.12 18.38
C THR A 367 -9.79 -12.74 19.29
N SER A 368 -10.16 -13.70 20.14
CA SER A 368 -9.19 -14.43 20.97
C SER A 368 -8.17 -15.22 20.14
N PHE A 369 -8.59 -15.83 19.02
CA PHE A 369 -7.68 -16.52 18.11
C PHE A 369 -6.69 -15.55 17.44
N CYS A 370 -7.14 -14.36 17.01
CA CYS A 370 -6.25 -13.31 16.54
C CYS A 370 -5.18 -12.94 17.57
N PHE A 371 -5.57 -12.73 18.83
CA PHE A 371 -4.62 -12.44 19.90
C PHE A 371 -3.67 -13.59 20.20
N LYS A 372 -4.12 -14.85 20.11
CA LYS A 372 -3.24 -16.02 20.19
C LYS A 372 -2.17 -16.01 19.09
N ILE A 373 -2.50 -15.55 17.88
CA ILE A 373 -1.51 -15.37 16.82
C ILE A 373 -0.52 -14.25 17.18
N LEU A 374 -1.00 -13.13 17.69
CA LEU A 374 -0.14 -12.00 18.09
C LEU A 374 0.90 -12.41 19.14
N GLU A 375 0.57 -13.33 20.05
CA GLU A 375 1.52 -13.82 21.07
C GLU A 375 2.69 -14.62 20.48
N GLU A 376 2.50 -15.18 19.29
CA GLU A 376 3.54 -15.93 18.57
C GLU A 376 4.33 -15.07 17.59
N VAL A 377 3.91 -13.84 17.33
CA VAL A 377 4.59 -12.89 16.45
C VAL A 377 5.78 -12.23 17.17
N PRO A 378 6.92 -11.99 16.50
CA PRO A 378 8.11 -11.38 17.11
C PRO A 378 7.88 -9.92 17.53
N SER A 379 8.61 -9.49 18.57
CA SER A 379 8.55 -8.12 19.11
C SER A 379 9.09 -7.04 18.16
N THR A 380 9.70 -7.44 17.04
CA THR A 380 10.23 -6.56 15.98
C THR A 380 9.14 -5.88 15.15
N VAL A 381 7.88 -6.29 15.31
CA VAL A 381 6.75 -5.66 14.63
C VAL A 381 6.57 -4.21 15.10
N THR A 382 6.62 -3.29 14.14
CA THR A 382 6.44 -1.84 14.35
C THR A 382 5.15 -1.32 13.71
N GLN A 383 4.52 -2.13 12.85
CA GLN A 383 3.27 -1.80 12.16
C GLN A 383 2.27 -2.94 12.34
N LEU A 384 1.14 -2.62 12.97
CA LEU A 384 0.07 -3.57 13.23
C LEU A 384 -1.21 -3.11 12.56
N HIS A 385 -1.87 -4.00 11.83
CA HIS A 385 -3.21 -3.77 11.29
C HIS A 385 -4.16 -4.84 11.80
N LEU A 386 -5.17 -4.42 12.56
CA LEU A 386 -6.20 -5.30 13.09
C LEU A 386 -7.56 -4.85 12.54
N THR A 387 -8.18 -5.71 11.74
CA THR A 387 -9.56 -5.54 11.26
C THR A 387 -10.45 -6.59 11.85
N GLY A 388 -11.66 -6.18 12.23
CA GLY A 388 -12.73 -7.08 12.60
C GLY A 388 -12.55 -7.70 13.98
N LEU A 389 -12.46 -6.83 14.99
CA LEU A 389 -12.36 -7.25 16.38
C LEU A 389 -13.72 -7.07 17.07
N TYR A 390 -14.16 -8.10 17.80
CA TYR A 390 -15.37 -8.00 18.60
C TYR A 390 -15.22 -6.97 19.72
N SER A 391 -14.09 -7.00 20.43
CA SER A 391 -13.82 -6.00 21.47
C SER A 391 -12.36 -5.59 21.59
N LEU A 392 -12.11 -4.34 21.97
CA LEU A 392 -10.78 -3.82 22.23
C LEU A 392 -10.75 -2.96 23.51
N GLY A 393 -10.34 -3.60 24.61
CA GLY A 393 -10.20 -2.97 25.92
C GLY A 393 -8.77 -2.64 26.32
N SER A 394 -8.61 -2.05 27.50
CA SER A 394 -7.31 -1.66 28.07
C SER A 394 -6.39 -2.85 28.33
N GLN A 395 -6.94 -4.02 28.67
CA GLN A 395 -6.16 -5.24 28.90
C GLN A 395 -5.49 -5.74 27.60
N ARG A 396 -6.27 -5.83 26.51
CA ARG A 396 -5.78 -6.27 25.19
C ARG A 396 -4.74 -5.32 24.61
N THR A 397 -4.97 -4.02 24.72
CA THR A 397 -4.02 -2.98 24.29
C THR A 397 -2.76 -2.94 25.16
N SER A 398 -2.87 -3.19 26.46
CA SER A 398 -1.69 -3.40 27.33
C SER A 398 -0.89 -4.62 26.89
N ARG A 399 -1.55 -5.72 26.51
CA ARG A 399 -0.90 -6.91 25.97
C ARG A 399 -0.18 -6.62 24.65
N ILE A 400 -0.81 -5.88 23.73
CA ILE A 400 -0.17 -5.39 22.49
C ILE A 400 1.09 -4.59 22.82
N SER A 401 1.03 -3.69 23.81
CA SER A 401 2.19 -2.89 24.21
C SER A 401 3.35 -3.73 24.77
N GLN A 402 3.04 -4.85 25.43
CA GLN A 402 4.06 -5.77 25.96
C GLN A 402 4.68 -6.61 24.84
N LEU A 403 3.85 -7.11 23.92
CA LEU A 403 4.30 -7.93 22.79
C LEU A 403 5.13 -7.11 21.79
N PHE A 404 4.71 -5.87 21.51
CA PHE A 404 5.30 -5.00 20.50
C PHE A 404 5.70 -3.65 21.12
N PRO A 405 6.76 -3.62 21.96
CA PRO A 405 7.15 -2.40 22.66
C PRO A 405 7.54 -1.27 21.69
N MET A 406 8.00 -1.61 20.47
CA MET A 406 8.41 -0.65 19.45
C MET A 406 7.30 -0.34 18.42
N LEU A 407 6.04 -0.64 18.73
CA LEU A 407 4.91 -0.38 17.84
C LEU A 407 4.77 1.13 17.54
N LYS A 408 4.97 1.51 16.29
CA LYS A 408 4.91 2.91 15.80
C LYS A 408 3.61 3.22 15.07
N CYS A 409 3.01 2.23 14.41
CA CYS A 409 1.79 2.39 13.63
C CYS A 409 0.75 1.34 14.02
N LEU A 410 -0.47 1.78 14.26
CA LEU A 410 -1.63 0.92 14.48
C LEU A 410 -2.76 1.34 13.53
N MET A 411 -3.23 0.40 12.73
CA MET A 411 -4.46 0.52 11.97
C MET A 411 -5.54 -0.33 12.64
N LEU A 412 -6.65 0.29 13.00
CA LEU A 412 -7.85 -0.36 13.53
C LEU A 412 -8.99 -0.18 12.54
N SER A 413 -9.61 -1.29 12.16
CA SER A 413 -10.78 -1.27 11.28
C SER A 413 -11.89 -2.16 11.83
N SER A 414 -13.15 -1.69 11.74
CA SER A 414 -14.34 -2.51 12.02
C SER A 414 -14.27 -3.17 13.42
N VAL A 415 -14.05 -2.36 14.45
CA VAL A 415 -14.05 -2.81 15.86
C VAL A 415 -15.43 -2.57 16.44
N GLN A 416 -16.10 -3.60 16.97
CA GLN A 416 -17.49 -3.43 17.43
C GLN A 416 -17.59 -2.69 18.77
N ILE A 417 -16.85 -3.15 19.79
CA ILE A 417 -16.88 -2.57 21.14
C ILE A 417 -15.47 -2.14 21.54
N ALA A 418 -15.28 -0.90 21.98
CA ALA A 418 -13.97 -0.47 22.45
C ALA A 418 -14.09 0.47 23.65
N GLU A 419 -13.21 0.27 24.64
CA GLU A 419 -13.07 1.22 25.74
C GLU A 419 -12.42 2.50 25.21
N MET A 420 -13.05 3.66 25.47
CA MET A 420 -12.58 4.95 24.95
C MET A 420 -11.09 5.22 25.22
N ARG A 421 -10.52 4.78 26.35
CA ARG A 421 -9.12 5.05 26.73
C ARG A 421 -8.16 3.88 26.49
N CYS A 422 -8.56 2.84 25.76
CA CYS A 422 -7.75 1.62 25.60
C CYS A 422 -6.36 1.89 25.01
N LEU A 423 -6.21 2.85 24.11
CA LEU A 423 -4.93 3.14 23.45
C LEU A 423 -3.88 3.80 24.35
N ARG A 424 -4.21 4.23 25.57
CA ARG A 424 -3.30 4.97 26.47
C ARG A 424 -1.99 4.23 26.77
N ARG A 425 -1.99 2.90 26.75
CA ARG A 425 -0.81 2.07 27.05
C ARG A 425 0.21 1.99 25.91
N LEU A 426 -0.18 2.34 24.67
CA LEU A 426 0.70 2.28 23.50
C LEU A 426 1.61 3.52 23.41
N LYS A 427 2.59 3.62 24.32
CA LYS A 427 3.42 4.82 24.50
C LYS A 427 4.25 5.23 23.26
N ASN A 428 4.64 4.27 22.43
CA ASN A 428 5.48 4.49 21.25
C ASN A 428 4.69 4.68 19.95
N LEU A 429 3.36 4.69 20.03
CA LEU A 429 2.49 4.88 18.88
C LEU A 429 2.62 6.30 18.34
N ARG A 430 3.01 6.43 17.06
CA ARG A 430 3.15 7.71 16.34
C ARG A 430 2.07 7.92 15.29
N TYR A 431 1.59 6.84 14.68
CA TYR A 431 0.61 6.89 13.59
C TYR A 431 -0.59 6.02 13.94
N LEU A 432 -1.78 6.61 13.88
CA LEU A 432 -3.04 5.92 14.12
C LEU A 432 -3.91 6.02 12.86
N ILE A 433 -4.35 4.89 12.33
CA ILE A 433 -5.29 4.83 11.21
C ILE A 433 -6.56 4.16 11.72
N VAL A 434 -7.71 4.80 11.54
CA VAL A 434 -9.00 4.29 12.01
C VAL A 434 -10.02 4.22 10.87
N LYS A 435 -10.80 3.15 10.85
CA LYS A 435 -11.93 2.94 9.94
C LYS A 435 -13.05 2.23 10.69
N GLU A 436 -14.29 2.69 10.62
CA GLU A 436 -15.45 1.99 11.23
C GLU A 436 -15.19 1.53 12.68
N CYS A 437 -14.72 2.43 13.53
CA CYS A 437 -14.42 2.14 14.94
C CYS A 437 -15.15 3.11 15.86
N PRO A 438 -15.59 2.67 17.06
CA PRO A 438 -16.03 3.55 18.12
C PRO A 438 -15.00 4.65 18.41
N LEU A 439 -15.48 5.78 18.94
CA LEU A 439 -14.63 6.92 19.25
C LEU A 439 -13.61 6.56 20.34
N LEU A 440 -12.31 6.72 20.04
CA LEU A 440 -11.22 6.46 20.97
C LEU A 440 -10.49 7.76 21.35
N LYS A 441 -9.97 7.81 22.57
CA LYS A 441 -9.05 8.85 23.01
C LYS A 441 -7.67 8.59 22.41
N ILE A 442 -7.23 9.52 21.57
CA ILE A 442 -5.93 9.49 20.92
C ILE A 442 -4.82 9.69 21.98
N PRO A 443 -3.79 8.82 22.02
CA PRO A 443 -2.63 9.03 22.88
C PRO A 443 -1.84 10.28 22.51
N ILE A 444 -1.26 10.96 23.51
CA ILE A 444 -0.53 12.24 23.33
C ILE A 444 0.65 12.11 22.35
N GLY A 445 1.28 10.93 22.27
CA GLY A 445 2.43 10.70 21.38
C GLY A 445 2.11 10.53 19.89
N VAL A 446 0.83 10.48 19.51
CA VAL A 446 0.41 10.33 18.11
C VAL A 446 0.66 11.64 17.36
N ARG A 447 1.44 11.55 16.28
CA ARG A 447 1.86 12.68 15.44
C ARG A 447 0.93 12.93 14.26
N ALA A 448 0.38 11.84 13.71
CA ALA A 448 -0.66 11.91 12.69
C ALA A 448 -1.73 10.85 12.92
N CYS A 449 -2.98 11.23 12.68
CA CYS A 449 -4.14 10.36 12.74
C CYS A 449 -4.88 10.42 11.41
N CYS A 450 -5.18 9.27 10.81
CA CYS A 450 -5.97 9.18 9.59
C CYS A 450 -7.30 8.49 9.87
N LEU A 451 -8.39 9.13 9.44
CA LEU A 451 -9.72 8.53 9.37
C LEU A 451 -9.99 8.10 7.92
N LEU A 452 -10.24 6.82 7.70
CA LEU A 452 -10.67 6.31 6.40
C LEU A 452 -12.21 6.30 6.35
N LEU A 453 -12.75 7.02 5.38
CA LEU A 453 -14.18 7.21 5.14
C LEU A 453 -14.62 6.32 3.97
N CYS A 454 -15.70 5.56 4.16
CA CYS A 454 -16.35 4.78 3.10
C CYS A 454 -17.29 5.68 2.28
N SER A 455 -17.29 5.53 0.96
CA SER A 455 -18.24 6.20 0.05
C SER A 455 -19.68 5.71 0.22
N GLN A 456 -19.87 4.48 0.74
CA GLN A 456 -21.19 3.88 0.91
C GLN A 456 -21.76 4.11 2.33
N GLY A 457 -22.62 5.14 2.42
CA GLY A 457 -23.52 5.67 3.46
C GLY A 457 -23.97 4.91 4.73
N THR A 458 -23.43 3.77 5.12
CA THR A 458 -24.03 2.96 6.22
C THR A 458 -23.53 3.27 7.64
N PHE A 459 -22.42 4.00 7.83
CA PHE A 459 -21.84 4.27 9.16
C PHE A 459 -21.37 5.72 9.38
N PHE A 460 -22.19 6.66 8.92
CA PHE A 460 -21.94 8.10 9.04
C PHE A 460 -21.67 8.53 10.50
N GLU A 461 -22.35 7.93 11.48
CA GLU A 461 -22.29 8.36 12.89
C GLU A 461 -20.90 8.21 13.54
N TYR A 462 -20.18 7.10 13.30
CA TYR A 462 -18.81 6.97 13.82
C TYR A 462 -17.88 7.98 13.16
N CYS A 463 -18.03 8.17 11.85
CA CYS A 463 -17.21 9.09 11.08
C CYS A 463 -17.37 10.53 11.59
N GLU A 464 -18.61 10.98 11.80
CA GLU A 464 -18.91 12.31 12.34
C GLU A 464 -18.34 12.53 13.74
N LYS A 465 -18.50 11.55 14.65
CA LYS A 465 -17.93 11.62 16.00
C LYS A 465 -16.41 11.75 15.96
N TRP A 466 -15.75 11.00 15.07
CA TRP A 466 -14.31 11.08 14.86
C TRP A 466 -13.89 12.43 14.28
N ILE A 467 -14.55 12.91 13.23
CA ILE A 467 -14.26 14.21 12.60
C ILE A 467 -14.39 15.33 13.63
N LYS A 468 -15.53 15.39 14.35
CA LYS A 468 -15.77 16.39 15.41
C LYS A 468 -14.69 16.32 16.48
N LYS A 469 -14.28 15.11 16.90
CA LYS A 469 -13.24 14.95 17.92
C LYS A 469 -11.86 15.40 17.43
N LEU A 470 -11.52 15.09 16.18
CA LEU A 470 -10.22 15.40 15.58
C LEU A 470 -10.08 16.89 15.28
N ARG A 471 -11.11 17.54 14.73
CA ARG A 471 -11.16 19.01 14.53
C ARG A 471 -10.97 19.76 15.86
N ASN A 472 -11.62 19.29 16.93
CA ASN A 472 -11.49 19.90 18.26
C ASN A 472 -10.23 19.47 19.05
N ASN A 473 -9.36 18.63 18.47
CA ASN A 473 -8.18 18.15 19.16
C ASN A 473 -7.01 19.13 19.01
N LYS A 474 -6.72 19.89 20.07
CA LYS A 474 -5.59 20.83 20.15
C LYS A 474 -4.21 20.23 19.84
N SER A 475 -4.08 18.90 19.81
CA SER A 475 -2.83 18.21 19.48
C SER A 475 -2.51 18.25 17.98
N PHE A 476 -3.48 18.49 17.12
CA PHE A 476 -3.29 18.62 15.67
C PHE A 476 -3.60 20.04 15.25
N LYS A 477 -2.74 20.61 14.42
CA LYS A 477 -2.91 21.96 13.87
C LYS A 477 -3.34 21.95 12.41
N LYS A 478 -3.03 20.87 11.69
CA LYS A 478 -3.25 20.75 10.24
C LYS A 478 -4.15 19.59 9.91
N HIS A 479 -4.82 19.72 8.76
CA HIS A 479 -5.67 18.70 8.20
C HIS A 479 -5.50 18.60 6.68
N HIS A 480 -5.51 17.37 6.17
CA HIS A 480 -5.43 17.07 4.75
C HIS A 480 -6.48 16.03 4.40
N ASN A 481 -7.32 16.36 3.42
CA ASN A 481 -8.22 15.40 2.82
C ASN A 481 -7.55 14.81 1.57
N HIS A 482 -7.20 13.53 1.65
CA HIS A 482 -6.72 12.75 0.51
C HIS A 482 -7.86 11.93 -0.06
N PHE A 483 -8.16 12.10 -1.34
CA PHE A 483 -9.22 11.37 -2.01
C PHE A 483 -8.64 10.39 -3.01
N ASP A 484 -8.89 9.11 -2.75
CA ASP A 484 -8.65 8.06 -3.73
C ASP A 484 -9.78 7.00 -3.69
N VAL A 485 -9.45 5.71 -3.65
CA VAL A 485 -10.39 4.61 -3.41
C VAL A 485 -11.24 4.83 -2.15
N LEU A 486 -10.62 5.40 -1.11
CA LEU A 486 -11.28 5.80 0.12
C LEU A 486 -10.94 7.25 0.39
N LYS A 487 -11.92 8.04 0.82
CA LYS A 487 -11.63 9.37 1.35
C LYS A 487 -10.85 9.21 2.66
N LYS A 488 -9.72 9.90 2.78
CA LYS A 488 -8.85 9.87 3.96
C LYS A 488 -8.79 11.28 4.55
N CYS A 489 -9.21 11.43 5.80
CA CYS A 489 -9.04 12.67 6.55
C CYS A 489 -7.85 12.51 7.49
N ILE A 490 -6.76 13.22 7.19
CA ILE A 490 -5.49 13.10 7.92
C ILE A 490 -5.28 14.36 8.75
N TYR A 491 -5.09 14.18 10.06
CA TYR A 491 -4.83 15.25 11.03
C TYR A 491 -3.41 15.11 11.55
N PHE A 492 -2.63 16.19 11.51
CA PHE A 492 -1.19 16.16 11.76
C PHE A 492 -0.64 17.53 12.17
N ASN A 493 0.68 17.61 12.42
CA ASN A 493 1.40 18.86 12.68
C ASN A 493 2.52 19.13 11.67
N ASP A 494 3.28 18.08 11.29
CA ASP A 494 4.38 18.15 10.32
C ASP A 494 3.97 17.43 9.02
N TYR A 495 4.20 18.05 7.86
CA TYR A 495 3.89 17.48 6.55
C TYR A 495 4.62 16.14 6.31
N ARG A 496 5.77 15.93 6.93
CA ARG A 496 6.47 14.63 6.90
C ARG A 496 5.65 13.52 7.54
N ASP A 497 4.92 13.81 8.62
CA ASP A 497 4.05 12.82 9.27
C ASP A 497 2.82 12.50 8.39
N CYS A 498 2.31 13.48 7.63
CA CYS A 498 1.26 13.28 6.62
C CYS A 498 1.73 12.35 5.49
N ASP A 499 2.90 12.61 4.91
CA ASP A 499 3.48 11.74 3.88
C ASP A 499 3.78 10.33 4.41
N ILE A 500 4.28 10.19 5.64
CA ILE A 500 4.53 8.88 6.24
C ILE A 500 3.21 8.11 6.42
N ILE A 501 2.15 8.74 6.93
CA ILE A 501 0.88 8.04 7.13
C ILE A 501 0.21 7.67 5.79
N LEU A 502 0.30 8.53 4.77
CA LEU A 502 -0.13 8.19 3.40
C LEU A 502 0.61 6.96 2.86
N ARG A 503 1.95 6.95 2.96
CA ARG A 503 2.77 5.79 2.55
C ARG A 503 2.40 4.52 3.32
N LEU A 504 2.13 4.64 4.63
CA LEU A 504 1.67 3.52 5.45
C LEU A 504 0.33 2.98 4.93
N ILE A 505 -0.64 3.85 4.66
CA ILE A 505 -1.96 3.46 4.16
C ILE A 505 -1.85 2.83 2.76
N HIS A 506 -1.10 3.43 1.83
CA HIS A 506 -0.89 2.86 0.50
C HIS A 506 -0.22 1.48 0.54
N SER A 507 0.71 1.28 1.48
CA SER A 507 1.30 -0.04 1.70
C SER A 507 0.31 -1.04 2.31
N MET A 508 -0.79 -0.57 2.92
CA MET A 508 -1.87 -1.37 3.50
C MET A 508 -3.00 -1.68 2.51
N GLU A 509 -3.20 -0.81 1.54
CA GLU A 509 -4.11 -0.95 0.40
C GLU A 509 -3.50 -1.81 -0.73
N ASP A 510 -3.24 -3.10 -0.48
CA ASP A 510 -2.91 -4.03 -1.57
C ASP A 510 -4.17 -4.80 -2.03
N GLN A 511 -4.73 -4.39 -3.18
CA GLN A 511 -5.72 -5.06 -4.08
C GLN A 511 -7.02 -5.68 -3.51
N VAL A 512 -7.13 -6.00 -2.22
CA VAL A 512 -8.29 -6.70 -1.63
C VAL A 512 -9.21 -5.76 -0.87
N PHE A 513 -8.69 -4.65 -0.34
CA PHE A 513 -9.56 -3.53 0.04
C PHE A 513 -10.40 -3.07 -1.16
N TYR A 514 -9.82 -3.15 -2.36
CA TYR A 514 -10.45 -2.77 -3.63
C TYR A 514 -11.61 -3.68 -4.03
N ASN A 515 -11.49 -5.01 -3.90
CA ASN A 515 -12.54 -5.94 -4.33
C ASN A 515 -13.70 -6.09 -3.32
N PHE A 516 -13.59 -5.51 -2.12
CA PHE A 516 -14.52 -5.76 -1.03
C PHE A 516 -15.07 -4.50 -0.34
N CYS A 517 -14.55 -3.32 -0.66
CA CYS A 517 -15.15 -2.03 -0.28
C CYS A 517 -15.89 -1.34 -1.43
N ILE A 518 -15.97 -1.96 -2.61
CA ILE A 518 -16.84 -1.58 -3.73
C ILE A 518 -18.03 -2.52 -3.76
#